data_AF-A0A0J0UWB6-F1
#
_entry.id   AF-A0A0J0UWB6-F1
#
_cell.length_a   1.000
_cell.length_b   1.000
_cell.length_c   1.000
_cell.angle_alpha   90.00
_cell.angle_beta   90.00
_cell.angle_gamma   90.00
#
_symmetry.space_group_name_H-M   'P 1'
#
loop_
_entity.id
_entity.type
_entity.pdbx_description
1 polymer ?
#
loop_
_entity_poly.entity_id
_entity_poly.type
_entity_poly.pdbx_seq_one_letter_code
_entity_poly.pdbx_strand_id
1 'polypeptide(L)'
;MAVRVIRSSFVGPSRDGDFSWMIEQPEFSSALFVFNDNEGQFYEHQRQIGTTHRCSEGGGNAAIRPYECSPAPRATGIPTGNNGGYQSLSPETKRVIDDAVSHLDSLLATGVYDSVVYSWNQQTQTLGSGIFDVAREVLDYIVEQLDSAANRH
;
A
#
# COMPACT_ATOMS: atom_id res chain seq x y z
N MET A 1 -3.20 15.88 13.42
CA MET A 1 -1.91 15.48 14.03
C MET A 1 -1.21 14.76 12.91
N ALA A 2 0.02 15.14 12.57
CA ALA A 2 0.67 14.59 11.38
C ALA A 2 0.67 13.05 11.40
N VAL A 3 0.14 12.42 10.35
CA VAL A 3 0.18 10.97 10.15
C VAL A 3 1.63 10.56 9.95
N ARG A 4 2.14 9.66 10.79
CA ARG A 4 3.55 9.23 10.76
C ARG A 4 3.79 8.25 9.62
N VAL A 5 4.84 8.48 8.84
CA VAL A 5 5.32 7.49 7.85
C VAL A 5 6.24 6.46 8.50
N ILE A 6 5.96 5.18 8.28
CA ILE A 6 6.77 4.04 8.72
C ILE A 6 7.24 3.25 7.49
N ARG A 7 8.53 3.39 7.18
CA ARG A 7 9.22 2.66 6.10
C ARG A 7 9.67 1.30 6.61
N SER A 8 8.90 0.26 6.34
CA SER A 8 9.11 -1.07 6.91
C SER A 8 9.92 -1.97 5.98
N SER A 9 11.06 -2.48 6.46
CA SER A 9 11.96 -3.32 5.67
C SER A 9 11.78 -4.79 6.02
N PHE A 10 11.43 -5.62 5.05
CA PHE A 10 11.27 -7.05 5.27
C PHE A 10 12.60 -7.74 5.59
N VAL A 11 12.71 -8.34 6.77
CA VAL A 11 13.91 -9.08 7.23
C VAL A 11 13.64 -10.59 7.40
N GLY A 12 12.39 -11.02 7.25
CA GLY A 12 11.96 -12.41 7.39
C GLY A 12 10.51 -12.50 7.88
N PRO A 13 9.91 -13.71 7.85
CA PRO A 13 8.55 -13.90 8.29
C PRO A 13 8.39 -13.79 9.82
N SER A 14 7.16 -13.52 10.26
CA SER A 14 6.73 -13.52 11.67
C SER A 14 7.51 -12.55 12.57
N ARG A 15 7.83 -11.36 12.05
CA ARG A 15 8.57 -10.30 12.75
C ARG A 15 8.36 -8.95 12.07
N ASP A 16 8.92 -7.89 12.65
CA ASP A 16 9.00 -6.57 12.02
C ASP A 16 9.47 -6.66 10.57
N GLY A 17 8.76 -5.96 9.68
CA GLY A 17 8.96 -6.05 8.23
C GLY A 17 7.97 -6.96 7.52
N ASP A 18 7.44 -7.99 8.18
CA ASP A 18 6.39 -8.86 7.65
C ASP A 18 5.01 -8.25 7.93
N PHE A 19 4.32 -7.81 6.87
CA PHE A 19 3.05 -7.11 7.00
C PHE A 19 1.96 -7.98 7.62
N SER A 20 1.95 -9.28 7.32
CA SER A 20 1.00 -10.23 7.88
C SER A 20 1.15 -10.36 9.39
N TRP A 21 2.39 -10.25 9.89
CA TRP A 21 2.66 -10.25 11.33
C TRP A 21 2.41 -8.88 11.96
N MET A 22 2.91 -7.81 11.33
CA MET A 22 2.81 -6.44 11.86
C MET A 22 1.36 -5.99 12.02
N ILE A 23 0.49 -6.28 11.05
CA ILE A 23 -0.92 -5.88 11.12
C ILE A 23 -1.66 -6.52 12.30
N GLU A 24 -1.16 -7.63 12.85
CA GLU A 24 -1.76 -8.28 14.02
C GLU A 24 -1.29 -7.68 15.35
N GLN A 25 -0.24 -6.86 15.35
CA GLN A 25 0.32 -6.34 16.61
C GLN A 25 -0.46 -5.12 17.14
N PRO A 26 -0.62 -5.00 18.47
CA PRO A 26 -1.35 -3.89 19.10
C PRO A 26 -0.79 -2.50 18.75
N GLU A 27 0.52 -2.36 18.60
CA GLU A 27 1.18 -1.10 18.27
C GLU A 27 0.83 -0.58 16.86
N PHE A 28 0.34 -1.43 15.96
CA PHE A 28 -0.12 -1.07 14.62
C PHE A 28 -1.66 -1.08 14.50
N SER A 29 -2.38 -1.04 15.62
CA SER A 29 -3.86 -1.05 15.63
C SER A 29 -4.48 0.14 14.88
N SER A 30 -3.81 1.30 14.90
CA SER A 30 -4.21 2.52 14.19
C SER A 30 -3.38 2.82 12.94
N ALA A 31 -2.61 1.84 12.42
CA ALA A 31 -1.83 2.00 11.21
C ALA A 31 -2.65 1.64 9.97
N LEU A 32 -2.48 2.41 8.89
CA LEU A 32 -2.92 2.03 7.54
C LEU A 32 -1.73 1.45 6.77
N PHE A 33 -1.80 0.17 6.43
CA PHE A 33 -0.75 -0.49 5.65
C PHE A 33 -1.00 -0.30 4.15
N VAL A 34 0.07 -0.03 3.40
CA VAL A 34 0.04 0.10 1.94
C VAL A 34 0.82 -1.05 1.33
N PHE A 35 0.11 -1.99 0.70
CA PHE A 35 0.73 -3.14 0.04
C PHE A 35 0.80 -2.95 -1.47
N ASN A 36 1.72 -3.67 -2.11
CA ASN A 36 1.91 -3.60 -3.54
C ASN A 36 0.82 -4.44 -4.21
N ASP A 37 -0.05 -3.81 -4.98
CA ASP A 37 -1.17 -4.50 -5.61
C ASP A 37 -0.99 -4.68 -7.12
N ASN A 38 -1.77 -5.63 -7.65
CA ASN A 38 -2.05 -5.71 -9.06
C ASN A 38 -3.10 -4.66 -9.42
N GLU A 39 -2.89 -3.88 -10.47
CA GLU A 39 -3.85 -2.89 -10.97
C GLU A 39 -5.24 -3.47 -11.20
N GLY A 40 -5.33 -4.68 -11.75
CA GLY A 40 -6.61 -5.34 -11.98
C GLY A 40 -7.38 -5.63 -10.68
N GLN A 41 -6.68 -6.05 -9.62
CA GLN A 41 -7.26 -6.33 -8.31
C GLN A 41 -7.64 -5.03 -7.58
N PHE A 42 -6.80 -4.00 -7.67
CA PHE A 42 -7.12 -2.67 -7.14
C PHE A 42 -8.43 -2.14 -7.72
N TYR A 43 -8.58 -2.12 -9.05
CA TYR A 43 -9.82 -1.63 -9.65
C TYR A 43 -11.01 -2.56 -9.43
N GLU A 44 -10.78 -3.88 -9.29
CA GLU A 44 -11.84 -4.80 -8.86
C GLU A 44 -12.36 -4.42 -7.47
N HIS A 45 -11.45 -4.19 -6.50
CA HIS A 45 -11.81 -3.73 -5.17
C HIS A 45 -12.55 -2.39 -5.20
N GLN A 46 -12.02 -1.38 -5.90
CA GLN A 46 -12.63 -0.05 -6.00
C GLN A 46 -14.09 -0.09 -6.48
N ARG A 47 -14.38 -0.94 -7.48
CA ARG A 47 -15.76 -1.13 -7.99
C ARG A 47 -16.70 -1.83 -7.01
N GLN A 48 -16.15 -2.48 -5.99
CA GLN A 48 -16.87 -3.31 -5.03
C GLN A 48 -16.92 -2.67 -3.63
N ILE A 49 -16.41 -1.45 -3.45
CA ILE A 49 -16.51 -0.71 -2.19
C ILE A 49 -17.99 -0.60 -1.77
N GLY A 50 -18.27 -0.94 -0.51
CA GLY A 50 -19.62 -0.94 0.05
C GLY A 50 -20.46 -2.19 -0.24
N THR A 51 -19.87 -3.21 -0.88
CA THR A 51 -20.52 -4.51 -1.13
C THR A 51 -20.01 -5.60 -0.17
N THR A 52 -20.51 -6.84 -0.31
CA THR A 52 -20.02 -8.01 0.43
C THR A 52 -18.77 -8.66 -0.20
N HIS A 53 -18.08 -7.96 -1.10
CA HIS A 53 -16.87 -8.44 -1.75
C HIS A 53 -15.77 -8.78 -0.74
N ARG A 54 -15.03 -9.84 -1.04
CA ARG A 54 -13.88 -10.27 -0.26
C ARG A 54 -12.65 -10.25 -1.16
N CYS A 55 -11.63 -9.57 -0.69
CA CYS A 55 -10.34 -9.52 -1.33
C CYS A 55 -9.59 -10.84 -1.06
N SER A 56 -9.02 -11.43 -2.10
CA SER A 56 -8.17 -12.62 -1.96
C SER A 56 -6.74 -12.23 -1.56
N GLU A 57 -6.06 -13.06 -0.79
CA GLU A 57 -4.65 -12.87 -0.45
C GLU A 57 -3.76 -12.84 -1.71
N GLY A 58 -2.77 -11.95 -1.71
CA GLY A 58 -1.69 -11.93 -2.69
C GLY A 58 -0.38 -12.50 -2.14
N GLY A 59 0.68 -12.42 -2.94
CA GLY A 59 2.03 -12.79 -2.52
C GLY A 59 2.76 -11.66 -1.81
N GLY A 60 3.73 -11.99 -0.95
CA GLY A 60 4.55 -11.00 -0.24
C GLY A 60 3.68 -10.10 0.67
N ASN A 61 3.87 -8.78 0.57
CA ASN A 61 3.08 -7.84 1.36
C ASN A 61 1.61 -7.79 0.95
N ALA A 62 1.21 -8.29 -0.23
CA ALA A 62 -0.18 -8.38 -0.63
C ALA A 62 -0.96 -9.49 0.11
N ALA A 63 -0.31 -10.27 0.98
CA ALA A 63 -0.99 -11.20 1.88
C ALA A 63 -2.01 -10.50 2.79
N ILE A 64 -1.83 -9.21 3.09
CA ILE A 64 -2.79 -8.42 3.87
C ILE A 64 -3.94 -7.82 3.04
N ARG A 65 -4.06 -8.10 1.73
CA ARG A 65 -5.17 -7.61 0.89
C ARG A 65 -6.57 -7.84 1.51
N PRO A 66 -6.87 -8.96 2.20
CA PRO A 66 -8.16 -9.14 2.88
C PRO A 66 -8.52 -8.03 3.89
N TYR A 67 -7.53 -7.36 4.48
CA TYR A 67 -7.74 -6.27 5.44
C TYR A 67 -8.18 -4.95 4.79
N GLU A 68 -8.09 -4.82 3.46
CA GLU A 68 -8.65 -3.70 2.70
C GLU A 68 -10.17 -3.84 2.54
N CYS A 69 -10.67 -5.06 2.33
CA CYS A 69 -12.09 -5.37 2.20
C CYS A 69 -12.86 -5.42 3.55
N SER A 70 -12.25 -5.03 4.66
CA SER A 70 -12.89 -4.96 5.97
C SER A 70 -13.79 -3.71 6.09
N PRO A 71 -14.91 -3.73 6.83
CA PRO A 71 -15.70 -2.53 7.13
C PRO A 71 -14.90 -1.39 7.79
N ALA A 72 -13.83 -1.75 8.51
CA ALA A 72 -12.80 -0.84 8.97
C ALA A 72 -11.48 -1.28 8.30
N PRO A 73 -11.14 -0.71 7.13
CA PRO A 73 -9.92 -1.09 6.41
C PRO A 73 -8.69 -0.86 7.28
N ARG A 74 -7.76 -1.81 7.27
CA ARG A 74 -6.43 -1.65 7.90
C ARG A 74 -5.30 -1.71 6.88
N ALA A 75 -5.66 -1.95 5.63
CA ALA A 75 -4.76 -2.02 4.51
C ALA A 75 -5.39 -1.32 3.31
N THR A 76 -4.57 -0.85 2.38
CA THR A 76 -5.00 -0.39 1.06
C THR A 76 -3.94 -0.70 0.01
N GLY A 77 -4.39 -1.05 -1.21
CA GLY A 77 -3.49 -1.43 -2.29
C GLY A 77 -2.96 -0.21 -3.06
N ILE A 78 -1.65 -0.18 -3.30
CA ILE A 78 -1.06 0.71 -4.32
C ILE A 78 -0.67 -0.13 -5.54
N PRO A 79 -1.23 0.14 -6.73
CA PRO A 79 -0.84 -0.58 -7.94
C PRO A 79 0.64 -0.39 -8.25
N THR A 80 1.36 -1.50 -8.38
CA THR A 80 2.75 -1.51 -8.84
C THR A 80 2.91 -2.17 -10.20
N GLY A 81 1.81 -2.59 -10.83
CA GLY A 81 1.74 -3.15 -12.17
C GLY A 81 0.68 -4.25 -12.29
N ASN A 82 0.76 -5.03 -13.36
CA ASN A 82 0.03 -6.31 -13.53
C ASN A 82 1.05 -7.38 -13.95
N ASN A 83 1.09 -8.54 -13.28
CA ASN A 83 1.88 -9.72 -13.69
C ASN A 83 3.31 -9.41 -14.20
N GLY A 84 4.05 -8.49 -13.57
CA GLY A 84 5.39 -8.12 -14.02
C GLY A 84 5.92 -6.79 -13.48
N GLY A 85 5.02 -5.85 -13.18
CA GLY A 85 5.37 -4.54 -12.62
C GLY A 85 5.42 -3.43 -13.69
N TYR A 86 5.20 -2.18 -13.29
CA TYR A 86 5.24 -1.05 -14.22
C TYR A 86 6.67 -0.74 -14.66
N GLN A 87 6.89 -0.74 -15.97
CA GLN A 87 8.21 -0.51 -16.58
C GLN A 87 8.50 0.97 -16.89
N SER A 88 7.51 1.86 -16.72
CA SER A 88 7.69 3.31 -16.87
C SER A 88 6.57 4.07 -16.17
N LEU A 89 6.83 5.33 -15.80
CA LEU A 89 5.84 6.26 -15.29
C LEU A 89 5.08 6.92 -16.45
N SER A 90 4.38 6.11 -17.24
CA SER A 90 3.51 6.60 -18.30
C SER A 90 2.36 7.44 -17.73
N PRO A 91 1.69 8.30 -18.53
CA PRO A 91 0.50 9.02 -18.07
C PRO A 91 -0.62 8.10 -17.58
N GLU A 92 -0.67 6.86 -18.07
CA GLU A 92 -1.61 5.85 -17.60
C GLU A 92 -1.19 5.29 -16.24
N THR A 93 0.04 4.81 -16.11
CA THR A 93 0.61 4.34 -14.85
C THR A 93 0.47 5.39 -13.74
N LYS A 94 0.81 6.64 -14.05
CA LYS A 94 0.68 7.75 -13.10
C LYS A 94 -0.77 7.91 -12.64
N ARG A 95 -1.74 7.88 -13.55
CA ARG A 95 -3.17 8.03 -13.21
C ARG A 95 -3.66 6.92 -12.29
N VAL A 96 -3.26 5.67 -12.55
CA VAL A 96 -3.64 4.54 -11.70
C VAL A 96 -3.07 4.71 -10.28
N ILE A 97 -1.83 5.16 -10.16
CA ILE A 97 -1.20 5.47 -8.87
C ILE A 97 -1.91 6.64 -8.18
N ASP A 98 -2.25 7.69 -8.93
CA ASP A 98 -2.99 8.85 -8.41
C ASP A 98 -4.37 8.46 -7.87
N ASP A 99 -5.10 7.57 -8.56
CA ASP A 99 -6.37 7.03 -8.10
C ASP A 99 -6.21 6.29 -6.75
N ALA A 100 -5.17 5.47 -6.61
CA ALA A 100 -4.86 4.76 -5.37
C ALA A 100 -4.46 5.71 -4.23
N VAL A 101 -3.67 6.74 -4.51
CA VAL A 101 -3.30 7.78 -3.54
C VAL A 101 -4.52 8.57 -3.12
N SER A 102 -5.44 8.89 -4.04
CA SER A 102 -6.71 9.56 -3.71
C SER A 102 -7.58 8.70 -2.80
N HIS A 103 -7.57 7.37 -2.98
CA HIS A 103 -8.27 6.47 -2.08
C HIS A 103 -7.63 6.44 -0.69
N LEU A 104 -6.30 6.35 -0.61
CA LEU A 104 -5.55 6.44 0.64
C LEU A 104 -5.81 7.77 1.37
N ASP A 105 -5.81 8.91 0.66
CA ASP A 105 -6.15 10.22 1.23
C ASP A 105 -7.55 10.21 1.85
N SER A 106 -8.53 9.58 1.19
CA SER A 106 -9.89 9.47 1.72
C SER A 106 -9.95 8.67 3.03
N LEU A 107 -9.12 7.63 3.15
CA LEU A 107 -8.97 6.85 4.38
C LEU A 107 -8.29 7.68 5.48
N LEU A 108 -7.19 8.37 5.17
CA LEU A 108 -6.49 9.23 6.14
C LEU A 108 -7.37 10.38 6.63
N ALA A 109 -8.20 10.96 5.76
CA ALA A 109 -9.13 12.04 6.09
C ALA A 109 -10.16 11.67 7.16
N THR A 110 -10.41 10.36 7.39
CA THR A 110 -11.29 9.91 8.49
C THR A 110 -10.72 10.21 9.87
N GLY A 111 -9.40 10.43 9.98
CA GLY A 111 -8.70 10.72 11.24
C GLY A 111 -8.53 9.51 12.16
N VAL A 112 -8.85 8.29 11.70
CA VAL A 112 -8.71 7.07 12.52
C VAL A 112 -7.30 6.48 12.50
N TYR A 113 -6.49 6.88 11.52
CA TYR A 113 -5.13 6.38 11.34
C TYR A 113 -4.09 7.37 11.88
N ASP A 114 -3.10 6.88 12.62
CA ASP A 114 -1.98 7.68 13.13
C ASP A 114 -0.70 7.50 12.31
N SER A 115 -0.67 6.49 11.44
CA SER A 115 0.50 6.15 10.66
C SER A 115 0.15 5.45 9.36
N VAL A 116 1.01 5.65 8.36
CA VAL A 116 1.05 4.92 7.10
C VAL A 116 2.28 4.03 7.10
N VAL A 117 2.09 2.74 6.83
CA VAL A 117 3.17 1.74 6.77
C VAL A 117 3.29 1.24 5.33
N TYR A 118 4.46 1.37 4.71
CA TYR A 118 4.73 0.81 3.39
C TYR A 118 6.07 0.08 3.33
N SER A 119 6.20 -0.84 2.38
CA SER A 119 7.41 -1.66 2.24
C SER A 119 8.58 -0.81 1.75
N TRP A 120 9.77 -1.07 2.30
CA TRP A 120 10.96 -0.26 2.02
C TRP A 120 12.17 -1.14 1.69
N ASN A 121 12.87 -0.79 0.62
CA ASN A 121 14.17 -1.36 0.28
C ASN A 121 15.27 -0.40 0.75
N GLN A 122 15.99 -0.79 1.82
CA GLN A 122 17.09 0.00 2.38
C GLN A 122 18.26 0.20 1.42
N GLN A 123 18.53 -0.75 0.53
CA GLN A 123 19.70 -0.71 -0.36
C GLN A 123 19.49 0.27 -1.51
N THR A 124 18.30 0.27 -2.11
CA THR A 124 17.96 1.15 -3.23
C THR A 124 17.35 2.48 -2.78
N GLN A 125 16.93 2.56 -1.52
CA GLN A 125 16.19 3.68 -0.93
C GLN A 125 14.90 3.99 -1.69
N THR A 126 14.11 2.95 -1.96
CA THR A 126 12.83 3.04 -2.70
C THR A 126 11.79 2.12 -2.06
N LEU A 127 10.54 2.20 -2.55
CA LEU A 127 9.49 1.24 -2.20
C LEU A 127 9.98 -0.20 -2.43
N GLY A 128 9.75 -1.09 -1.46
CA GLY A 128 10.08 -2.50 -1.60
C GLY A 128 9.16 -3.17 -2.60
N SER A 129 9.62 -3.42 -3.82
CA SER A 129 8.83 -4.06 -4.89
C SER A 129 8.83 -5.59 -4.83
N GLY A 130 9.87 -6.18 -4.22
CA GLY A 130 9.99 -7.62 -3.99
C GLY A 130 9.92 -8.44 -5.28
N ILE A 131 8.73 -9.01 -5.52
CA ILE A 131 8.44 -9.92 -6.65
C ILE A 131 8.05 -9.19 -7.95
N PHE A 132 7.77 -7.89 -7.89
CA PHE A 132 7.55 -7.08 -9.09
C PHE A 132 8.86 -6.44 -9.56
N ASP A 133 9.10 -6.50 -10.87
CA ASP A 133 10.12 -5.71 -11.53
C ASP A 133 9.51 -4.35 -11.88
N VAL A 134 9.82 -3.32 -11.11
CA VAL A 134 9.20 -2.00 -11.24
C VAL A 134 10.28 -0.97 -11.52
N ALA A 135 10.05 -0.15 -12.54
CA ALA A 135 10.97 0.93 -12.88
C ALA A 135 11.13 1.88 -11.70
N ARG A 136 12.38 2.30 -11.46
CA ARG A 136 12.73 3.17 -10.33
C ARG A 136 11.89 4.44 -10.28
N GLU A 137 11.65 5.09 -11.41
CA GLU A 137 10.83 6.31 -11.49
C GLU A 137 9.40 6.10 -10.97
N VAL A 138 8.84 4.90 -11.11
CA VAL A 138 7.52 4.55 -10.58
C VAL A 138 7.58 4.37 -9.07
N LEU A 139 8.61 3.68 -8.56
CA LEU A 139 8.81 3.50 -7.12
C LEU A 139 9.04 4.84 -6.40
N ASP A 140 9.88 5.70 -6.98
CA ASP A 140 10.16 7.04 -6.46
C ASP A 140 8.88 7.89 -6.45
N TYR A 141 8.09 7.83 -7.52
CA TYR A 141 6.81 8.53 -7.61
C TYR A 141 5.81 8.06 -6.54
N ILE A 142 5.67 6.75 -6.33
CA ILE A 142 4.78 6.20 -5.28
C ILE A 142 5.21 6.71 -3.91
N VAL A 143 6.50 6.63 -3.57
CA VAL A 143 7.03 7.11 -2.28
C VAL A 143 6.73 8.60 -2.07
N GLU A 144 6.98 9.43 -3.09
CA GLU A 144 6.69 10.86 -3.04
C GLU A 144 5.21 11.13 -2.75
N GLN A 145 4.30 10.40 -3.42
CA GLN A 145 2.87 10.56 -3.22
C GLN A 145 2.41 10.08 -1.83
N LEU A 146 2.91 8.95 -1.34
CA LEU A 146 2.58 8.42 -0.01
C LEU A 146 3.06 9.35 1.10
N ASP A 147 4.29 9.86 0.99
CA ASP A 147 4.84 10.80 1.96
C ASP A 147 4.07 12.13 1.92
N SER A 148 3.70 12.61 0.73
CA SER A 148 2.90 13.82 0.57
C SER A 148 1.49 13.67 1.14
N ALA A 149 0.86 12.51 0.96
CA ALA A 149 -0.44 12.17 1.54
C ALA A 149 -0.39 12.18 3.07
N ALA A 150 0.56 11.46 3.66
CA ALA A 150 0.71 11.43 5.11
C ALA A 150 0.95 12.83 5.70
N ASN A 151 1.73 13.69 5.02
CA ASN A 151 1.99 15.06 5.49
C ASN A 151 0.79 16.01 5.42
N ARG A 152 -0.29 15.67 4.70
CA ARG A 152 -1.51 16.49 4.63
C ARG A 152 -2.44 16.32 5.84
N HIS A 153 -2.31 15.21 6.58
CA HIS A 153 -3.21 14.80 7.66
C HIS A 153 -2.47 14.80 9.00
#